data_AF-A0A3A5M6B9-F1
#
_entry.id   AF-A0A3A5M6B9-F1
#
_cell.length_a   1.000
_cell.length_b   1.000
_cell.length_c   1.000
_cell.angle_alpha   90.00
_cell.angle_beta   90.00
_cell.angle_gamma   90.00
#
_symmetry.space_group_name_H-M   'P 1'
#
loop_
_entity.id
_entity.type
_entity.pdbx_description
1 polymer ?
#
loop_
_entity_poly.entity_id
_entity_poly.type
_entity_poly.pdbx_seq_one_letter_code
_entity_poly.pdbx_strand_id
1 'polypeptide(L)' 'MYDITTEAIWWKYFGMTGNVREFELDAYLHGMYQLPAMDRDLIAMALNELIDDLPQPPRAACSYDTPRI' A
#
# COMPACT_ATOMS: atom_id res chain seq x y z
N MET A 1 4.02 13.64 8.85
CA MET A 1 4.93 12.64 8.29
C MET A 1 4.15 11.34 8.26
N TYR A 2 3.48 11.04 7.15
CA TYR A 2 2.86 9.73 7.01
C TYR A 2 3.95 8.80 6.49
N ASP A 3 4.37 7.87 7.32
CA ASP A 3 5.32 6.83 6.95
C ASP A 3 4.55 5.53 6.76
N ILE A 4 4.92 4.76 5.75
CA ILE A 4 4.35 3.45 5.50
C ILE A 4 5.22 2.44 6.24
N THR A 5 4.71 1.94 7.37
CA THR A 5 5.40 0.94 8.18
C THR A 5 5.01 -0.48 7.77
N THR A 6 5.89 -1.45 8.03
CA THR A 6 5.58 -2.88 7.85
C THR A 6 4.31 -3.28 8.60
N GLU A 7 4.14 -2.76 9.82
CA GLU A 7 2.94 -2.98 10.64
C GLU A 7 1.66 -2.47 9.94
N ALA A 8 1.70 -1.27 9.35
CA ALA A 8 0.55 -0.70 8.66
C ALA A 8 0.18 -1.53 7.41
N ILE A 9 1.18 -1.97 6.64
CA ILE A 9 0.97 -2.88 5.50
C ILE A 9 0.35 -4.18 5.99
N TRP A 10 0.89 -4.76 7.07
CA TRP A 10 0.40 -6.01 7.64
C TRP A 10 -1.07 -5.90 8.08
N TRP A 11 -1.45 -4.85 8.80
CA TRP A 11 -2.83 -4.65 9.24
C TRP A 11 -3.81 -4.56 8.08
N LYS A 12 -3.48 -3.82 7.02
CA LYS A 12 -4.31 -3.71 5.82
C LYS A 12 -4.43 -5.06 5.11
N TYR A 13 -3.30 -5.73 4.88
CA TYR A 13 -3.26 -7.05 4.26
C TYR A 13 -4.05 -8.10 5.06
N PHE A 14 -3.93 -8.11 6.39
CA PHE A 14 -4.67 -9.01 7.27
C PHE A 14 -6.18 -8.82 7.16
N GLY A 15 -6.63 -7.56 7.04
CA GLY A 15 -8.03 -7.23 6.75
C GLY A 15 -8.55 -7.76 5.41
N MET A 16 -7.65 -8.01 4.44
CA MET A 16 -7.97 -8.57 3.11
C MET A 16 -8.01 -10.12 3.10
N THR A 17 -8.09 -10.77 4.27
CA THR A 17 -8.05 -12.25 4.43
C THR A 17 -6.66 -12.85 4.18
N GLY A 18 -5.60 -12.04 4.30
CA GLY A 18 -4.23 -12.52 4.22
C GLY A 18 -3.85 -13.47 5.37
N ASN A 19 -3.11 -14.54 5.06
CA ASN A 19 -2.71 -15.56 6.06
C ASN A 19 -1.23 -15.48 6.49
N VAL A 20 -0.52 -14.44 6.04
CA VAL A 20 0.91 -14.24 6.32
C VAL A 20 1.08 -13.50 7.63
N ARG A 21 2.02 -13.96 8.46
CA ARG A 21 2.35 -13.31 9.74
C ARG A 21 3.20 -12.07 9.52
N GLU A 22 3.17 -11.15 10.46
CA GLU A 22 3.92 -9.88 10.36
C GLU A 22 5.41 -10.08 10.12
N PHE A 23 6.06 -11.03 10.82
CA PHE A 23 7.48 -11.32 10.62
C PHE A 23 7.79 -11.95 9.25
N GLU A 24 6.84 -12.68 8.66
CA GLU A 24 7.01 -13.28 7.33
C GLU A 24 6.91 -12.19 6.25
N LEU A 25 6.02 -11.22 6.45
CA LEU A 25 5.95 -10.01 5.63
C LEU A 25 7.24 -9.20 5.74
N ASP A 26 7.74 -8.98 6.96
CA ASP A 26 8.99 -8.26 7.18
C ASP A 26 10.18 -8.97 6.50
N ALA A 27 10.28 -10.29 6.66
CA ALA A 27 11.29 -11.09 5.98
C ALA A 27 11.15 -11.03 4.45
N TYR A 28 9.93 -11.00 3.92
CA TYR A 28 9.68 -10.85 2.49
C TYR A 28 10.13 -9.48 1.97
N LEU A 29 9.81 -8.39 2.67
CA LEU A 29 10.24 -7.04 2.30
C LEU A 29 11.77 -6.89 2.31
N HIS A 30 12.45 -7.59 3.21
CA HIS A 30 13.90 -7.63 3.26
C HIS A 30 14.53 -8.68 2.30
N GLY A 31 13.73 -9.36 1.49
CA GLY A 31 14.21 -10.37 0.53
C GLY A 31 14.72 -11.67 1.16
N MET A 32 14.46 -11.88 2.46
CA MET A 32 14.86 -13.07 3.22
C MET A 32 13.85 -14.22 3.08
N TYR A 33 12.64 -13.95 2.58
CA TYR A 33 11.58 -14.95 2.40
C TYR A 33 10.82 -14.73 1.10
N GLN A 34 10.31 -15.80 0.50
CA GLN A 34 9.53 -15.76 -0.74
C GLN A 34 8.09 -16.13 -0.42
N LEU A 35 7.18 -15.16 -0.54
CA LEU A 35 5.76 -15.40 -0.35
C LEU A 35 5.11 -16.02 -1.59
N PRO A 36 4.00 -16.77 -1.44
CA PRO A 36 3.16 -17.20 -2.55
C PRO A 36 2.71 -16.01 -3.41
N ALA A 37 2.50 -16.24 -4.72
CA ALA A 37 2.12 -15.18 -5.66
C ALA A 37 0.86 -14.43 -5.22
N MET A 38 -0.15 -15.16 -4.74
CA MET A 38 -1.41 -14.56 -4.28
C MET A 38 -1.21 -13.61 -3.10
N ASP A 39 -0.39 -13.97 -2.12
CA ASP A 39 -0.12 -13.10 -0.97
C ASP A 39 0.67 -11.86 -1.39
N ARG A 40 1.60 -11.98 -2.35
CA ARG A 40 2.31 -10.82 -2.91
C ARG A 40 1.37 -9.83 -3.59
N ASP A 41 0.37 -10.32 -4.32
CA ASP A 41 -0.62 -9.48 -4.99
C ASP A 41 -1.53 -8.77 -3.98
N LEU A 42 -1.94 -9.46 -2.91
CA LEU A 42 -2.69 -8.86 -1.81
C LEU A 42 -1.87 -7.81 -1.04
N ILE A 43 -0.59 -8.07 -0.79
CA ILE A 43 0.31 -7.09 -0.17
C ILE A 43 0.47 -5.86 -1.06
N ALA A 44 0.61 -6.04 -2.38
CA ALA A 44 0.66 -4.93 -3.33
C ALA A 44 -0.63 -4.11 -3.31
N MET A 45 -1.79 -4.76 -3.22
CA MET A 45 -3.08 -4.09 -3.08
C MET A 45 -3.18 -3.28 -1.78
N ALA A 46 -2.83 -3.89 -0.65
CA ALA A 46 -2.78 -3.23 0.66
C ALA A 46 -1.85 -2.01 0.65
N LEU A 47 -0.67 -2.14 0.03
CA LEU A 47 0.29 -1.05 -0.11
C LEU A 47 -0.26 0.09 -0.98
N ASN A 48 -0.91 -0.22 -2.10
CA ASN A 48 -1.53 0.79 -2.96
C ASN A 48 -2.62 1.58 -2.23
N GLU A 49 -3.48 0.90 -1.45
CA GLU A 49 -4.48 1.60 -0.63
C GLU A 49 -3.84 2.54 0.39
N LEU A 50 -2.75 2.12 1.05
CA LEU A 50 -2.02 2.97 1.99
C LEU A 50 -1.39 4.18 1.30
N ILE A 51 -0.91 4.03 0.06
CA ILE A 51 -0.39 5.13 -0.75
C ILE A 51 -1.52 6.09 -1.15
N ASP A 52 -2.70 5.58 -1.49
CA ASP A 52 -3.85 6.40 -1.85
C ASP A 52 -4.35 7.25 -0.68
N ASP A 53 -4.20 6.76 0.55
CA ASP A 53 -4.50 7.49 1.80
C ASP A 53 -3.48 8.60 2.11
N LEU A 54 -2.31 8.61 1.46
CA LEU A 54 -1.33 9.68 1.62
C LEU A 54 -1.83 10.98 0.96
N PRO A 55 -1.41 12.16 1.48
CA PRO A 55 -1.66 13.42 0.79
C PRO A 55 -1.12 13.34 -0.63
N GLN A 56 -2.03 13.30 -1.61
CA GLN A 56 -1.63 13.24 -3.00
C GLN A 56 -0.87 14.52 -3.35
N PRO A 57 0.24 14.42 -4.10
CA PRO A 57 0.90 15.60 -4.61
C PRO A 57 -0.11 16.42 -5.43
N PRO A 58 0.01 17.77 -5.41
CA PRO A 58 -0.88 18.62 -6.18
C PRO A 58 -0.86 18.17 -7.64
N ARG A 59 -2.04 17.83 -8.16
CA ARG A 59 -2.20 17.42 -9.55
C ARG A 59 -1.91 18.63 -10.44
N ALA A 60 -1.33 18.40 -11.62
CA ALA A 60 -1.13 19.46 -12.59
C ALA A 60 -2.47 20.11 -12.94
N ALA A 61 -2.51 21.45 -13.00
CA ALA A 61 -3.70 22.18 -13.38
C ALA A 61 -4.13 21.77 -14.80
N CYS A 62 -5.33 21.21 -14.91
CA CYS A 62 -5.92 20.88 -16.20
C CYS A 62 -6.60 22.13 -16.76
N SER A 63 -6.45 22.43 -18.05
CA SER A 63 -7.12 23.59 -18.67
C SER A 63 -8.65 23.53 -18.57
N TYR A 64 -9.22 22.36 -18.26
CA TYR A 64 -10.65 22.18 -17.98
C TYR A 64 -11.06 22.52 -16.53
N ASP A 65 -10.11 22.81 -15.65
CA ASP A 65 -10.33 23.11 -14.22
C ASP A 65 -10.56 24.62 -13.97
N THR A 66 -10.66 25.43 -15.02
CA THR A 66 -11.13 26.82 -14.88
C THR A 66 -12.60 26.82 -14.42
N PRO A 67 -12.94 27.53 -13.34
CA PRO A 67 -14.33 27.68 -12.92
C PRO A 67 -15.10 28.33 -14.07
N ARG A 68 -16.19 27.66 -14.51
CA ARG A 68 -17.13 28.27 -15.45
C ARG A 68 -17.81 29.45 -14.72
N ILE A 69 -17.37 30.65 -15.07
CA ILE A 69 -18.05 31.92 -14.79
C ILE A 69 -19.44 31.95 -15.43
#